data_AF-A0A7I7VRR9-F1
#
_entry.id   AF-A0A7I7VRR9-F1
#
_cell.length_a   1.000
_cell.length_b   1.000
_cell.length_c   1.000
_cell.angle_alpha   90.00
_cell.angle_beta   90.00
_cell.angle_gamma   90.00
#
_symmetry.space_group_name_H-M   'P 1'
#
loop_
_entity.id
_entity.type
_entity.pdbx_description
1 polymer ?
#
loop_
_entity_poly.entity_id
_entity_poly.type
_entity_poly.pdbx_seq_one_letter_code
_entity_poly.pdbx_strand_id
1 'polypeptide(L)'
;MKARVATAPKDIPYGEERIMLQWNKTRWRCREDYCERGSFTESIAQVPARARTTLRLRTQVGAAIGDAARSVAEVADSHGVSWPTAHRAFVAHAESLLVEPQPAAVLGIDETRRGKPRWERCAATQRWTRVDPWDTGFVDLAGDQGLLGQREGRSSATVIDWLRERSEEFRAGVQFVAIDPAAVYATAIPHPGPAAERDDRGRSLPSGEARQRRGHQGAPPRNLGPP
;
A
#
# COMPACT_ATOMS: atom_id res chain seq x y z
N MET A 1 12.73 -16.50 -40.41
CA MET A 1 11.91 -15.27 -40.26
C MET A 1 10.51 -15.51 -40.83
N LYS A 2 9.45 -15.06 -40.14
CA LYS A 2 8.03 -15.15 -40.58
C LYS A 2 7.50 -13.80 -41.11
N ALA A 3 7.76 -12.70 -40.38
CA ALA A 3 7.33 -11.34 -40.77
C ALA A 3 8.14 -10.27 -39.99
N ARG A 4 8.11 -9.01 -40.46
CA ARG A 4 8.43 -7.83 -39.64
C ARG A 4 7.14 -7.26 -39.05
N VAL A 5 7.19 -6.84 -37.78
CA VAL A 5 6.05 -6.27 -37.06
C VAL A 5 6.51 -4.98 -36.39
N ALA A 6 5.70 -3.93 -36.48
CA ALA A 6 5.93 -2.70 -35.74
C ALA A 6 4.95 -2.59 -34.56
N THR A 7 5.44 -2.10 -33.43
CA THR A 7 4.62 -1.72 -32.27
C THR A 7 5.04 -0.36 -31.76
N ALA A 8 4.11 0.42 -31.20
CA ALA A 8 4.41 1.73 -30.63
C ALA A 8 4.14 1.76 -29.11
N PRO A 9 5.03 1.18 -28.27
CA PRO A 9 4.90 1.30 -26.83
C PRO A 9 5.08 2.76 -26.40
N LYS A 10 4.31 3.20 -25.40
CA LYS A 10 4.53 4.51 -24.76
C LYS A 10 5.86 4.52 -24.02
N ASP A 11 6.50 5.67 -24.03
CA ASP A 11 7.84 5.85 -23.50
C ASP A 11 7.99 7.17 -22.74
N ILE A 12 9.13 7.37 -22.10
CA ILE A 12 9.45 8.59 -21.35
C ILE A 12 9.37 9.81 -22.27
N PRO A 13 8.63 10.88 -21.89
CA PRO A 13 8.56 12.11 -22.68
C PRO A 13 9.92 12.82 -22.78
N TYR A 14 10.10 13.66 -23.79
CA TYR A 14 11.29 14.51 -23.95
C TYR A 14 10.87 15.98 -23.77
N GLY A 15 11.24 16.56 -22.62
CA GLY A 15 10.69 17.85 -22.21
C GLY A 15 9.18 17.75 -21.98
N GLU A 16 8.43 18.70 -22.54
CA GLU A 16 6.96 18.74 -22.47
C GLU A 16 6.29 17.86 -23.53
N GLU A 17 7.05 17.43 -24.54
CA GLU A 17 6.51 16.73 -25.70
C GLU A 17 6.58 15.21 -25.55
N ARG A 18 5.55 14.54 -26.06
CA ARG A 18 5.53 13.08 -26.13
C ARG A 18 6.39 12.61 -27.29
N ILE A 19 7.25 11.64 -27.04
CA ILE A 19 7.96 10.94 -28.11
C ILE A 19 7.15 9.73 -28.59
N MET A 20 7.16 9.49 -29.89
CA MET A 20 6.61 8.27 -30.48
C MET A 20 7.74 7.24 -30.67
N LEU A 21 7.81 6.25 -29.79
CA LEU A 21 8.73 5.13 -29.96
C LEU A 21 8.12 4.11 -30.93
N GLN A 22 8.72 3.93 -32.11
CA GLN A 22 8.37 2.84 -33.02
C GLN A 22 9.38 1.69 -32.88
N TRP A 23 8.91 0.54 -32.39
CA TRP A 23 9.72 -0.66 -32.28
C TRP A 23 9.42 -1.62 -33.42
N ASN A 24 10.37 -1.71 -34.35
CA ASN A 24 10.39 -2.67 -35.44
C ASN A 24 11.04 -3.97 -34.95
N LYS A 25 10.30 -5.07 -35.00
CA LYS A 25 10.73 -6.37 -34.47
C LYS A 25 10.39 -7.52 -35.40
N THR A 26 11.19 -8.57 -35.31
CA THR A 26 11.01 -9.77 -36.12
C THR A 26 10.04 -10.72 -35.45
N ARG A 27 9.08 -11.22 -36.22
CA ARG A 27 8.32 -12.42 -35.87
C ARG A 27 9.02 -13.62 -36.51
N TRP A 28 9.39 -14.59 -35.69
CA TRP A 28 9.97 -15.86 -36.06
C TRP A 28 8.88 -16.93 -36.18
N ARG A 29 9.11 -17.91 -37.06
CA ARG A 29 8.37 -19.18 -37.07
C ARG A 29 9.28 -20.23 -36.45
N CYS A 30 8.73 -21.08 -35.59
CA CYS A 30 9.41 -22.32 -35.22
C CYS A 30 9.40 -23.24 -36.45
N ARG A 31 10.47 -24.01 -36.65
CA ARG A 31 10.56 -24.97 -37.76
C ARG A 31 10.16 -26.39 -37.36
N GLU A 32 10.01 -26.63 -36.06
CA GLU A 32 9.63 -27.93 -35.50
C GLU A 32 8.11 -28.11 -35.57
N ASP A 33 7.67 -29.19 -36.22
CA ASP A 33 6.25 -29.46 -36.45
C ASP A 33 5.48 -29.80 -35.17
N TYR A 34 6.18 -30.24 -34.12
CA TYR A 34 5.62 -30.51 -32.79
C TYR A 34 5.51 -29.25 -31.91
N CYS A 35 5.98 -28.08 -32.37
CA CYS A 35 5.95 -26.86 -31.58
C CYS A 35 4.57 -26.19 -31.61
N GLU A 36 3.75 -26.43 -30.57
CA GLU A 36 2.41 -25.85 -30.43
C GLU A 36 2.38 -24.31 -30.54
N ARG A 37 3.47 -23.64 -30.13
CA ARG A 37 3.57 -22.17 -30.18
C ARG A 37 3.64 -21.63 -31.61
N GLY A 38 4.30 -22.36 -32.53
CA GLY A 38 4.43 -22.09 -33.97
C GLY A 38 5.14 -20.78 -34.40
N SER A 39 5.00 -19.69 -33.64
CA SER A 39 5.66 -18.42 -33.88
C SER A 39 5.89 -17.63 -32.60
N PHE A 40 6.95 -16.83 -32.57
CA PHE A 40 7.26 -15.93 -31.48
C PHE A 40 7.76 -14.60 -32.04
N THR A 41 7.53 -13.53 -31.31
CA THR A 41 7.97 -12.19 -31.71
C THR A 41 9.09 -11.78 -30.78
N GLU A 42 10.13 -11.15 -31.32
CA GLU A 42 11.24 -10.64 -30.52
C GLU A 42 10.74 -9.77 -29.36
N SER A 43 11.43 -9.93 -28.23
CA SER A 43 11.24 -9.09 -27.06
C SER A 43 12.54 -8.80 -26.37
N ILE A 44 12.62 -7.62 -25.76
CA ILE A 44 13.73 -7.20 -24.91
C ILE A 44 13.18 -6.87 -23.53
N ALA A 45 14.02 -6.85 -22.50
CA ALA A 45 13.60 -6.53 -21.14
C ALA A 45 12.86 -5.18 -21.05
N GLN A 46 13.29 -4.18 -21.84
CA GLN A 46 12.65 -2.87 -21.90
C GLN A 46 11.25 -2.87 -22.54
N VAL A 47 10.94 -3.86 -23.38
CA VAL A 47 9.60 -4.00 -23.99
C VAL A 47 9.26 -5.50 -24.06
N PRO A 48 8.76 -6.07 -22.94
CA PRO A 48 8.38 -7.48 -22.89
C PRO A 48 7.27 -7.82 -23.90
N ALA A 49 7.06 -9.11 -24.12
CA ALA A 49 6.00 -9.58 -25.01
C ALA A 49 4.64 -8.94 -24.64
N ARG A 50 3.95 -8.41 -25.66
CA ARG A 50 2.64 -7.73 -25.56
C ARG A 50 2.63 -6.42 -24.74
N ALA A 51 3.78 -5.93 -24.26
CA ALA A 51 3.84 -4.67 -23.54
C ALA A 51 3.36 -3.48 -24.40
N ARG A 52 2.73 -2.51 -23.73
CA ARG A 52 2.24 -1.24 -24.32
C ARG A 52 2.99 -0.02 -23.79
N THR A 53 3.90 -0.23 -22.85
CA THR A 53 4.78 0.77 -22.24
C THR A 53 6.19 0.18 -22.16
N THR A 54 7.20 1.05 -22.16
CA THR A 54 8.57 0.64 -21.86
C THR A 54 8.75 0.39 -20.35
N LEU A 55 9.72 -0.43 -19.98
CA LEU A 55 10.08 -0.62 -18.57
C LEU A 55 10.61 0.68 -17.96
N ARG A 56 11.45 1.43 -18.69
CA ARG A 56 11.95 2.74 -18.23
C ARG A 56 10.83 3.74 -17.90
N LEU A 57 9.77 3.80 -18.71
CA LEU A 57 8.59 4.60 -18.42
C LEU A 57 7.91 4.14 -17.12
N ARG A 58 7.75 2.83 -16.93
CA ARG A 58 7.16 2.28 -15.71
C ARG A 58 8.00 2.59 -14.47
N THR A 59 9.32 2.47 -14.56
CA THR A 59 10.24 2.80 -13.46
C THR A 59 10.12 4.28 -13.07
N GLN A 60 10.14 5.21 -14.04
CA GLN A 60 10.01 6.63 -13.75
C GLN A 60 8.65 6.99 -13.13
N VAL A 61 7.56 6.43 -13.66
CA VAL A 61 6.22 6.62 -13.10
C VAL A 61 6.12 6.05 -11.68
N GLY A 62 6.70 4.88 -11.45
CA GLY A 62 6.75 4.24 -10.13
C GLY A 62 7.46 5.11 -9.09
N ALA A 63 8.67 5.56 -9.41
CA ALA A 63 9.47 6.43 -8.54
C ALA A 63 8.81 7.81 -8.32
N ALA A 64 8.21 8.40 -9.36
CA ALA A 64 7.52 9.69 -9.22
C ALA A 64 6.35 9.63 -8.23
N ILE A 65 5.61 8.51 -8.21
CA ILE A 65 4.50 8.31 -7.27
C ILE A 65 5.04 7.88 -5.89
N GLY A 66 5.95 6.91 -5.85
CA GLY A 66 6.41 6.28 -4.61
C GLY A 66 7.38 7.14 -3.81
N ASP A 67 8.39 7.72 -4.46
CA ASP A 67 9.48 8.40 -3.77
C ASP A 67 9.20 9.91 -3.63
N ALA A 68 8.61 10.52 -4.66
CA ALA A 68 8.25 11.94 -4.65
C ALA A 68 6.82 12.22 -4.14
N ALA A 69 6.10 11.19 -3.70
CA ALA A 69 4.73 11.27 -3.18
C ALA A 69 3.74 12.03 -4.08
N ARG A 70 3.95 12.00 -5.40
CA ARG A 70 3.05 12.67 -6.36
C ARG A 70 1.76 11.88 -6.54
N SER A 71 0.68 12.58 -6.84
CA SER A 71 -0.61 11.93 -7.06
C SER A 71 -0.58 11.03 -8.30
N VAL A 72 -1.16 9.84 -8.22
CA VAL A 72 -1.21 8.89 -9.34
C VAL A 72 -1.86 9.51 -10.59
N ALA A 73 -2.90 10.33 -10.41
CA ALA A 73 -3.59 11.00 -11.51
C ALA A 73 -2.68 12.00 -12.23
N GLU A 74 -2.01 12.85 -11.46
CA GLU A 74 -1.08 13.86 -11.99
C GLU A 74 0.13 13.22 -12.70
N VAL A 75 0.68 12.14 -12.15
CA VAL A 75 1.76 11.40 -12.82
C VAL A 75 1.25 10.70 -14.09
N ALA A 76 0.05 10.13 -14.07
CA ALA A 76 -0.55 9.50 -15.24
C ALA A 76 -0.73 10.50 -16.39
N ASP A 77 -1.25 11.70 -16.09
CA ASP A 77 -1.48 12.74 -17.08
C ASP A 77 -0.16 13.27 -17.67
N SER A 78 0.82 13.61 -16.80
CA SER A 78 2.13 14.12 -17.22
C SER A 78 2.94 13.11 -18.05
N HIS A 79 2.78 11.81 -17.81
CA HIS A 79 3.43 10.74 -18.59
C HIS A 79 2.54 10.20 -19.72
N GLY A 80 1.35 10.75 -19.89
CA GLY A 80 0.39 10.35 -20.91
C GLY A 80 -0.03 8.89 -20.84
N VAL A 81 -0.12 8.30 -19.65
CA VAL A 81 -0.61 6.93 -19.42
C VAL A 81 -1.97 6.97 -18.72
N SER A 82 -2.69 5.85 -18.71
CA SER A 82 -3.93 5.77 -17.93
C SER A 82 -3.63 5.61 -16.44
N TRP A 83 -4.54 6.08 -15.58
CA TRP A 83 -4.44 5.91 -14.13
C TRP A 83 -4.13 4.46 -13.71
N PRO A 84 -4.81 3.40 -14.23
CA PRO A 84 -4.48 2.02 -13.84
C PRO A 84 -3.07 1.58 -14.28
N THR A 85 -2.54 2.17 -15.35
CA THR A 85 -1.18 1.88 -15.80
C THR A 85 -0.15 2.51 -14.87
N ALA A 86 -0.39 3.75 -14.45
CA ALA A 86 0.45 4.43 -13.47
C ALA A 86 0.39 3.75 -12.10
N HIS A 87 -0.81 3.42 -11.63
CA HIS A 87 -0.99 2.73 -10.36
C HIS A 87 -0.30 1.36 -10.33
N ARG A 88 -0.36 0.56 -11.40
CA ARG A 88 0.39 -0.71 -11.49
C ARG A 88 1.91 -0.51 -11.52
N ALA A 89 2.39 0.60 -12.07
CA ALA A 89 3.82 0.92 -12.03
C ALA A 89 4.25 1.30 -10.61
N PHE A 90 3.43 2.08 -9.90
CA PHE A 90 3.62 2.37 -8.48
C PHE A 90 3.59 1.11 -7.61
N VAL A 91 2.60 0.22 -7.77
CA VAL A 91 2.53 -1.03 -7.00
C VAL A 91 3.79 -1.87 -7.22
N ALA A 92 4.22 -2.05 -8.47
CA ALA A 92 5.45 -2.79 -8.76
C ALA A 92 6.71 -2.13 -8.16
N HIS A 93 6.75 -0.80 -8.09
CA HIS A 93 7.84 -0.05 -7.44
C HIS A 93 7.81 -0.25 -5.92
N ALA A 94 6.65 -0.08 -5.29
CA ALA A 94 6.46 -0.30 -3.86
C ALA A 94 6.79 -1.75 -3.46
N GLU A 95 6.30 -2.75 -4.20
CA GLU A 95 6.62 -4.16 -3.97
C GLU A 95 8.12 -4.45 -4.02
N SER A 96 8.89 -3.72 -4.83
CA SER A 96 10.34 -3.90 -4.90
C SER A 96 11.10 -3.29 -3.71
N LEU A 97 10.45 -2.41 -2.94
CA LEU A 97 11.00 -1.74 -1.77
C LEU A 97 10.50 -2.36 -0.45
N LEU A 98 9.39 -3.09 -0.47
CA LEU A 98 8.85 -3.77 0.70
C LEU A 98 9.78 -4.91 1.11
N VAL A 99 10.48 -4.72 2.22
CA VAL A 99 11.34 -5.71 2.86
C VAL A 99 10.86 -5.99 4.28
N GLU A 100 11.23 -7.15 4.84
CA GLU A 100 10.97 -7.41 6.27
C GLU A 100 11.72 -6.35 7.10
N PRO A 101 11.04 -5.65 8.02
CA PRO A 101 11.68 -4.62 8.82
C PRO A 101 12.76 -5.22 9.73
N GLN A 102 13.86 -4.49 9.91
CA GLN A 102 14.88 -4.84 10.89
C GLN A 102 14.36 -4.56 12.30
N PRO A 103 14.86 -5.28 13.33
CA PRO A 103 14.44 -5.06 14.71
C PRO A 103 14.55 -3.57 15.12
N ALA A 104 13.46 -3.01 15.65
CA ALA A 104 13.38 -1.62 16.09
C ALA A 104 13.30 -1.55 17.62
N ALA A 105 14.21 -0.83 18.27
CA ALA A 105 14.24 -0.72 19.73
C ALA A 105 13.04 0.04 20.30
N VAL A 106 12.55 1.06 19.59
CA VAL A 106 11.39 1.87 19.95
C VAL A 106 10.37 1.82 18.81
N LEU A 107 9.26 1.13 19.05
CA LEU A 107 8.16 0.96 18.09
C LEU A 107 7.08 2.03 18.31
N GLY A 108 6.87 2.90 17.33
CA GLY A 108 5.71 3.80 17.27
C GLY A 108 4.52 3.10 16.65
N ILE A 109 3.34 3.26 17.27
CA ILE A 109 2.07 2.80 16.72
C ILE A 109 1.10 3.97 16.71
N ASP A 110 0.59 4.31 15.53
CA ASP A 110 -0.35 5.41 15.35
C ASP A 110 -1.54 5.00 14.48
N GLU A 111 -2.68 5.66 14.68
CA GLU A 111 -3.93 5.44 13.96
C GLU A 111 -4.23 6.62 13.04
N THR A 112 -4.22 6.38 11.73
CA THR A 112 -4.61 7.40 10.75
C THR A 112 -5.99 7.11 10.18
N ARG A 113 -6.87 8.11 10.24
CA ARG A 113 -8.19 8.03 9.62
C ARG A 113 -8.14 8.42 8.15
N ARG A 114 -8.52 7.50 7.25
CA ARG A 114 -8.54 7.72 5.78
C ARG A 114 -9.86 8.27 5.22
N GLY A 115 -10.86 8.52 6.06
CA GLY A 115 -12.12 9.07 5.58
C GLY A 115 -13.25 9.05 6.60
N LYS A 116 -14.43 9.51 6.16
CA LYS A 116 -15.64 9.46 6.98
C LYS A 116 -16.15 8.01 7.09
N PRO A 117 -16.84 7.65 8.18
CA PRO A 117 -17.50 6.36 8.28
C PRO A 117 -18.50 6.21 7.15
N ARG A 118 -18.56 5.01 6.58
CA ARG A 118 -19.49 4.66 5.52
C ARG A 118 -20.22 3.38 5.87
N TRP A 119 -21.38 3.17 5.24
CA TRP A 119 -22.12 1.92 5.34
C TRP A 119 -21.85 1.11 4.09
N GLU A 120 -21.42 -0.14 4.26
CA GLU A 120 -21.21 -1.07 3.17
C GLU A 120 -22.13 -2.27 3.34
N ARG A 121 -22.69 -2.77 2.23
CA ARG A 121 -23.51 -3.97 2.25
C ARG A 121 -22.60 -5.18 2.05
N CYS A 122 -22.51 -6.04 3.06
CA CYS A 122 -21.74 -7.28 2.97
C CYS A 122 -22.31 -8.16 1.86
N ALA A 123 -21.51 -8.51 0.85
CA ALA A 123 -21.96 -9.33 -0.27
C ALA A 123 -22.45 -10.72 0.15
N ALA A 124 -21.80 -11.33 1.15
CA ALA A 124 -22.17 -12.66 1.64
C ALA A 124 -23.43 -12.67 2.50
N THR A 125 -23.55 -11.72 3.44
CA THR A 125 -24.63 -11.72 4.43
C THR A 125 -25.79 -10.76 4.10
N GLN A 126 -25.62 -9.92 3.08
CA GLN A 126 -26.52 -8.82 2.69
C GLN A 126 -26.81 -7.81 3.83
N ARG A 127 -26.05 -7.86 4.94
CA ARG A 127 -26.18 -6.94 6.06
C ARG A 127 -25.40 -5.67 5.80
N TRP A 128 -25.94 -4.55 6.27
CA TRP A 128 -25.23 -3.28 6.33
C TRP A 128 -24.26 -3.28 7.50
N THR A 129 -22.97 -3.14 7.19
CA THR A 129 -21.90 -2.98 8.17
C THR A 129 -21.36 -1.57 8.07
N ARG A 130 -21.19 -0.93 9.22
CA ARG A 130 -20.51 0.37 9.27
C ARG A 130 -19.01 0.12 9.19
N VAL A 131 -18.39 0.69 8.17
CA VAL A 131 -16.94 0.69 7.96
C VAL A 131 -16.41 2.05 8.39
N ASP A 132 -15.47 2.06 9.34
CA ASP A 132 -14.73 3.25 9.74
C ASP A 132 -13.30 3.07 9.20
N PRO A 133 -12.90 3.83 8.15
CA PRO A 133 -11.64 3.61 7.44
C PRO A 133 -10.48 4.19 8.28
N TRP A 134 -9.96 3.36 9.17
CA TRP A 134 -8.74 3.60 9.92
C TRP A 134 -7.65 2.70 9.42
N ASP A 135 -6.42 3.18 9.46
CA ASP A 135 -5.24 2.34 9.36
C ASP A 135 -4.37 2.52 10.60
N THR A 136 -3.77 1.43 11.06
CA THR A 136 -2.70 1.43 12.05
C THR A 136 -1.35 1.40 11.33
N GLY A 137 -0.52 2.40 11.58
CA GLY A 137 0.87 2.47 11.12
C GLY A 137 1.84 2.01 12.20
N PHE A 138 2.96 1.41 11.79
CA PHE A 138 4.06 0.96 12.63
C PHE A 138 5.34 1.67 12.20
N VAL A 139 6.01 2.37 13.11
CA VAL A 139 7.14 3.26 12.78
C VAL A 139 8.33 2.95 13.69
N ASP A 140 9.54 2.97 13.14
CA ASP A 140 10.78 2.98 13.92
C ASP A 140 11.04 4.39 14.45
N LEU A 141 10.96 4.56 15.76
CA LEU A 141 11.16 5.86 16.41
C LEU A 141 12.60 6.08 16.89
N ALA A 142 13.44 5.04 16.89
CA ALA A 142 14.82 5.12 17.36
C ALA A 142 15.84 5.06 16.21
N GLY A 143 15.50 4.39 15.11
CA GLY A 143 16.33 4.23 13.92
C GLY A 143 15.90 5.11 12.74
N ASP A 144 16.39 4.75 11.56
CA ASP A 144 16.21 5.45 10.29
C ASP A 144 15.28 4.71 9.30
N GLN A 145 14.67 3.59 9.72
CA GLN A 145 13.81 2.77 8.87
C GLN A 145 12.48 3.46 8.51
N GLY A 146 12.01 4.40 9.34
CA GLY A 146 10.73 5.08 9.12
C GLY A 146 9.53 4.15 9.29
N LEU A 147 8.62 4.14 8.32
CA LEU A 147 7.40 3.31 8.36
C LEU A 147 7.73 1.84 8.10
N LEU A 148 7.56 1.00 9.12
CA LEU A 148 7.81 -0.44 9.11
C LEU A 148 6.65 -1.24 8.51
N GLY A 149 5.44 -0.69 8.56
CA GLY A 149 4.26 -1.34 8.01
C GLY A 149 2.97 -0.60 8.31
N GLN A 150 1.89 -1.04 7.66
CA GLN A 150 0.56 -0.50 7.84
C GLN A 150 -0.47 -1.63 7.75
N ARG A 151 -1.52 -1.55 8.56
CA ARG A 151 -2.67 -2.46 8.52
C ARG A 151 -3.97 -1.67 8.55
N GLU A 152 -4.97 -2.14 7.81
CA GLU A 152 -6.32 -1.60 7.93
C GLU A 152 -6.93 -2.02 9.28
N GLY A 153 -7.63 -1.08 9.91
CA GLY A 153 -8.20 -1.22 11.24
C GLY A 153 -7.48 -0.37 12.28
N ARG A 154 -8.01 -0.40 13.51
CA ARG A 154 -7.49 0.30 14.69
C ARG A 154 -7.73 -0.49 15.97
N SER A 155 -7.62 -1.80 15.86
CA SER A 155 -7.92 -2.73 16.95
C SER A 155 -6.64 -3.31 17.50
N SER A 156 -6.67 -3.75 18.77
CA SER A 156 -5.60 -4.53 19.38
C SER A 156 -5.28 -5.78 18.55
N ALA A 157 -6.30 -6.43 17.98
CA ALA A 157 -6.13 -7.61 17.12
C ALA A 157 -5.30 -7.28 15.87
N THR A 158 -5.57 -6.13 15.22
CA THR A 158 -4.79 -5.63 14.07
C THR A 158 -3.30 -5.51 14.40
N VAL A 159 -2.97 -4.97 15.58
CA VAL A 159 -1.59 -4.83 16.06
C VAL A 159 -0.96 -6.19 16.37
N ILE A 160 -1.67 -7.06 17.09
CA ILE A 160 -1.19 -8.39 17.46
C ILE A 160 -0.92 -9.23 16.22
N ASP A 161 -1.81 -9.22 15.23
CA ASP A 161 -1.66 -9.99 14.00
C ASP A 161 -0.47 -9.47 13.19
N TRP A 162 -0.28 -8.15 13.09
CA TRP A 162 0.91 -7.59 12.46
C TRP A 162 2.20 -8.03 13.17
N LEU A 163 2.25 -7.95 14.50
CA LEU A 163 3.43 -8.38 15.27
C LEU A 163 3.71 -9.88 15.12
N ARG A 164 2.68 -10.73 15.06
CA ARG A 164 2.84 -12.19 14.90
C ARG A 164 3.44 -12.60 13.56
N GLU A 165 3.22 -11.80 12.52
CA GLU A 165 3.82 -12.02 11.20
C GLU A 165 5.30 -11.62 11.15
N ARG A 166 5.79 -10.85 12.13
CA ARG A 166 7.20 -10.46 12.19
C ARG A 166 8.07 -11.59 12.70
N SER A 167 9.35 -11.55 12.33
CA SER A 167 10.36 -12.48 12.81
C SER A 167 10.45 -12.47 14.35
N GLU A 168 10.96 -13.57 14.92
CA GLU A 168 11.23 -13.64 16.36
C GLU A 168 12.28 -12.61 16.80
N GLU A 169 13.31 -12.42 15.95
CA GLU A 169 14.36 -11.41 16.16
C GLU A 169 13.78 -10.00 16.22
N PHE A 170 12.87 -9.65 15.31
CA PHE A 170 12.19 -8.35 15.32
C PHE A 170 11.44 -8.14 16.64
N ARG A 171 10.63 -9.12 17.04
CA ARG A 171 9.83 -9.05 18.27
C ARG A 171 10.70 -8.95 19.52
N ALA A 172 11.81 -9.67 19.57
CA ALA A 172 12.76 -9.61 20.68
C ALA A 172 13.53 -8.29 20.74
N GLY A 173 13.69 -7.60 19.61
CA GLY A 173 14.36 -6.30 19.55
C GLY A 173 13.54 -5.12 20.05
N VAL A 174 12.21 -5.24 20.14
CA VAL A 174 11.33 -4.17 20.63
C VAL A 174 11.47 -4.03 22.15
N GLN A 175 12.00 -2.88 22.60
CA GLN A 175 12.19 -2.57 24.03
C GLN A 175 11.09 -1.63 24.54
N PHE A 176 10.68 -0.68 23.70
CA PHE A 176 9.67 0.32 24.04
C PHE A 176 8.61 0.40 22.94
N VAL A 177 7.36 0.65 23.34
CA VAL A 177 6.26 0.91 22.41
C VAL A 177 5.64 2.26 22.76
N ALA A 178 5.66 3.19 21.81
CA ALA A 178 4.99 4.47 21.92
C ALA A 178 3.63 4.38 21.22
N ILE A 179 2.57 4.61 21.98
CA ILE A 179 1.18 4.64 21.52
C ILE A 179 0.54 5.94 22.00
N ASP A 180 -0.27 6.57 21.17
CA ASP A 180 -1.14 7.63 21.66
C ASP A 180 -2.12 7.05 22.71
N PRO A 181 -2.56 7.85 23.70
CA PRO A 181 -3.49 7.42 24.75
C PRO A 181 -4.92 7.25 24.22
N ALA A 182 -5.08 6.40 23.20
CA ALA A 182 -6.35 5.81 22.84
C ALA A 182 -6.62 4.64 23.79
N ALA A 183 -7.81 4.62 24.41
CA ALA A 183 -8.22 3.61 25.38
C ALA A 183 -8.20 2.14 24.89
N VAL A 184 -7.92 1.91 23.60
CA VAL A 184 -7.97 0.60 22.92
C VAL A 184 -6.69 -0.22 23.12
N TYR A 185 -5.56 0.39 23.45
CA TYR A 185 -4.27 -0.31 23.53
C TYR A 185 -3.77 -0.63 24.95
N ALA A 186 -4.45 -0.12 25.99
CA ALA A 186 -4.07 -0.40 27.38
C ALA A 186 -4.15 -1.91 27.74
N THR A 187 -4.88 -2.71 26.96
CA THR A 187 -5.11 -4.15 27.18
C THR A 187 -4.37 -5.06 26.20
N ALA A 188 -3.62 -4.52 25.24
CA ALA A 188 -3.12 -5.28 24.08
C ALA A 188 -1.69 -5.84 24.22
N ILE A 189 -0.93 -5.41 25.22
CA ILE A 189 0.48 -5.78 25.40
C ILE A 189 0.59 -6.79 26.55
N PRO A 190 0.87 -8.08 26.29
CA PRO A 190 1.25 -9.02 27.34
C PRO A 190 2.62 -8.61 27.88
N HIS A 191 2.71 -8.37 29.19
CA HIS A 191 3.96 -8.05 29.87
C HIS A 191 5.04 -9.13 29.65
N PRO A 192 6.21 -8.79 29.08
CA PRO A 192 7.42 -9.60 29.23
C PRO A 192 8.27 -9.00 30.37
N GLY A 193 8.27 -9.66 31.53
CA GLY A 193 9.28 -9.44 32.58
C GLY A 193 9.02 -8.31 33.61
N PRO A 194 9.72 -8.34 34.76
CA PRO A 194 9.46 -7.42 35.87
C PRO A 194 10.14 -6.06 35.62
N ALA A 195 9.38 -4.99 35.90
CA ALA A 195 9.78 -3.58 35.92
C ALA A 195 10.04 -2.91 34.54
N ALA A 196 8.96 -2.58 33.83
CA ALA A 196 8.94 -1.41 32.96
C ALA A 196 8.21 -0.27 33.69
N GLU A 197 8.95 0.75 34.09
CA GLU A 197 8.47 1.93 34.79
C GLU A 197 7.69 2.83 33.81
N ARG A 198 6.46 3.20 34.19
CA ARG A 198 5.67 4.21 33.49
C ARG A 198 6.26 5.58 33.82
N ASP A 199 6.79 6.29 32.83
CA ASP A 199 7.05 7.73 32.99
C ASP A 199 5.73 8.50 32.79
N ASP A 200 4.89 8.49 33.82
CA ASP A 200 3.66 9.29 33.91
C ASP A 200 3.95 10.76 34.28
N ARG A 201 5.00 11.37 33.71
CA ARG A 201 5.27 12.81 33.91
C ARG A 201 4.49 13.67 32.94
N GLY A 202 3.21 13.82 33.26
CA GLY A 202 2.28 14.65 32.52
C GLY A 202 1.08 15.14 33.33
N ARG A 203 1.33 15.77 34.50
CA ARG A 203 0.46 16.73 35.22
C ARG A 203 -0.99 16.30 35.52
N SER A 204 -1.29 16.15 36.81
CA SER A 204 -2.64 16.05 37.35
C SER A 204 -3.53 17.23 36.91
N LEU A 205 -4.70 16.93 36.33
CA LEU A 205 -5.82 17.86 36.17
C LEU A 205 -7.07 17.27 36.87
N PRO A 206 -7.93 18.11 37.46
CA PRO A 206 -8.98 17.66 38.36
C PRO A 206 -10.11 16.96 37.61
N SER A 207 -10.78 16.07 38.34
CA SER A 207 -11.98 15.34 37.95
C SER A 207 -13.09 16.30 37.49
N GLY A 208 -13.18 16.49 36.18
CA GLY A 208 -14.30 17.12 35.50
C GLY A 208 -14.77 16.20 34.38
N GLU A 209 -16.02 15.79 34.43
CA GLU A 209 -16.67 14.87 33.51
C GLU A 209 -16.44 15.24 32.03
N ALA A 210 -15.45 14.61 31.39
CA ALA A 210 -15.29 14.66 29.94
C ALA A 210 -16.29 13.70 29.31
N ARG A 211 -17.53 14.17 29.14
CA ARG A 211 -18.58 13.50 28.38
C ARG A 211 -18.10 13.36 26.94
N GLN A 212 -17.59 12.18 26.58
CA GLN A 212 -17.20 11.82 25.22
C GLN A 212 -18.43 12.01 24.33
N ARG A 213 -18.45 13.07 23.51
CA ARG A 213 -19.50 13.28 22.51
C ARG A 213 -19.38 12.14 21.51
N ARG A 214 -20.21 11.10 21.68
CA ARG A 214 -20.47 10.12 20.63
C ARG A 214 -20.87 10.90 19.38
N GLY A 215 -19.98 10.97 18.40
CA GLY A 215 -20.29 11.49 17.08
C GLY A 215 -21.57 10.81 16.59
N HIS A 216 -22.50 11.61 16.07
CA HIS A 216 -23.84 11.20 15.68
C HIS A 216 -23.78 9.90 14.87
N GLN A 217 -24.31 8.82 15.45
CA GLN A 217 -24.36 7.49 14.84
C GLN A 217 -25.49 7.50 13.81
N GLY A 218 -25.23 8.05 12.63
CA GLY A 218 -26.20 8.03 11.54
C GLY A 218 -26.68 6.61 11.30
N ALA A 219 -28.01 6.41 11.31
CA ALA A 219 -28.64 5.13 11.10
C ALA A 219 -28.25 4.53 9.73
N PRO A 220 -28.23 3.19 9.58
CA PRO A 220 -28.04 2.57 8.28
C PRO A 220 -29.12 3.07 7.30
N PRO A 221 -28.81 3.12 5.99
CA PRO A 221 -29.82 3.45 4.98
C PRO A 221 -31.01 2.50 5.11
N ARG A 222 -32.22 3.06 5.19
CA ARG A 222 -33.45 2.25 5.22
C ARG A 222 -33.54 1.46 3.92
N ASN A 223 -33.84 0.17 4.01
CA ASN A 223 -34.07 -0.70 2.86
C ASN A 223 -35.16 -0.09 1.96
N LEU A 224 -34.74 0.60 0.91
CA LEU A 224 -35.59 0.80 -0.25
C LEU A 224 -35.55 -0.54 -0.99
N GLY A 225 -36.67 -1.27 -0.94
CA GLY A 225 -36.85 -2.50 -1.72
C GLY A 225 -36.60 -2.24 -3.21
N PRO A 226 -36.42 -3.31 -4.01
CA PRO A 226 -36.15 -3.15 -5.43
C PRO A 226 -37.33 -2.46 -6.15
N PRO A 227 -37.07 -1.73 -7.25
CA PRO A 227 -38.12 -1.12 -8.07
C PRO A 227 -39.02 -2.16 -8.75
#